data_AF-A0A2V7YRL4-F1
#
_entry.id   AF-A0A2V7YRL4-F1
#
_cell.length_a   1.000
_cell.length_b   1.000
_cell.length_c   1.000
_cell.angle_alpha   90.00
_cell.angle_beta   90.00
_cell.angle_gamma   90.00
#
_symmetry.space_group_name_H-M   'P 1'
#
loop_
_entity.id
_entity.type
_entity.pdbx_description
1 polymer ?
#
loop_
_entity_poly.entity_id
_entity_poly.type
_entity_poly.pdbx_seq_one_letter_code
_entity_poly.pdbx_strand_id
1 'polypeptide(L)'
;MATMNDFSLPIRLLLKSYRWRRIDPVPWAPLRRPLAESRFALVSSAGFILPGQERFKVNLAGGDGSFREIPSDTDVSLLTDAHRSESFDHEGMVRDPNLAFPIDRVRELAAAGRIGEV
;
A
#
# COMPACT_ATOMS: atom_id res chain seq x y z
N MET A 1 19.33 -3.22 8.44
CA MET A 1 17.96 -3.13 9.00
C MET A 1 18.04 -2.21 10.21
N ALA A 2 17.14 -1.23 10.34
CA ALA A 2 17.18 -0.29 11.46
C ALA A 2 16.83 -0.99 12.79
N THR A 3 17.42 -0.51 13.89
CA THR A 3 17.24 -1.00 15.26
C THR A 3 16.61 0.09 16.15
N MET A 4 16.14 -0.28 17.34
CA MET A 4 15.55 0.69 18.28
C MET A 4 16.54 1.82 18.65
N ASN A 5 17.84 1.55 18.61
CA ASN A 5 18.89 2.52 18.95
C ASN A 5 19.08 3.60 17.86
N ASP A 6 18.59 3.35 16.64
CA ASP A 6 18.67 4.30 15.53
C ASP A 6 17.64 5.44 15.69
N PHE A 7 16.69 5.31 16.64
CA PHE A 7 15.69 6.34 16.92
C PHE A 7 16.09 7.28 18.07
N SER A 8 15.60 8.52 17.99
CA SER A 8 15.73 9.49 19.09
C SER A 8 15.04 8.98 20.36
N LEU A 9 15.49 9.44 21.54
CA LEU A 9 14.90 9.04 22.82
C LEU A 9 13.37 9.28 22.89
N PRO A 10 12.82 10.42 22.41
CA PRO A 10 11.37 10.62 22.37
C PRO A 10 10.63 9.59 21.54
N ILE A 11 11.14 9.24 20.35
CA ILE A 11 10.53 8.23 19.49
C ILE A 11 10.60 6.85 20.14
N ARG A 12 11.73 6.49 20.75
CA ARG A 12 11.85 5.22 21.49
C ARG A 12 10.82 5.10 22.62
N LEU A 13 10.64 6.15 23.41
CA LEU A 13 9.66 6.18 24.49
C LEU A 13 8.23 6.10 23.94
N LEU A 14 7.92 6.84 22.88
CA LEU A 14 6.64 6.78 22.19
C LEU A 14 6.33 5.35 21.73
N LEU A 15 7.23 4.72 20.97
CA LEU A 15 7.06 3.36 20.43
C LEU A 15 6.87 2.32 21.54
N LYS A 16 7.56 2.47 22.68
CA LYS A 16 7.38 1.60 23.87
C LYS A 16 6.02 1.78 24.54
N SER A 17 5.50 3.00 24.57
CA SER A 17 4.17 3.30 25.13
C SER A 17 3.02 3.07 24.14
N TYR A 18 3.32 2.94 22.85
CA TYR A 18 2.31 2.83 21.80
C TYR A 18 1.52 1.54 21.97
N ARG A 19 0.20 1.65 21.99
CA ARG A 19 -0.69 0.49 22.09
C ARG A 19 -0.81 -0.19 20.73
N TRP A 20 0.18 -1.04 20.43
CA TRP A 20 0.17 -1.87 19.23
C TRP A 20 -1.08 -2.74 19.22
N ARG A 21 -1.88 -2.64 18.14
CA ARG A 21 -3.03 -3.53 17.96
C ARG A 21 -2.51 -4.93 17.63
N ARG A 22 -2.94 -5.91 18.41
CA ARG A 22 -2.71 -7.32 18.15
C ARG A 22 -4.00 -7.94 17.64
N ILE A 23 -3.93 -8.58 16.48
CA ILE A 23 -5.03 -9.34 15.89
C ILE A 23 -4.68 -10.82 16.07
N ASP A 24 -5.50 -11.56 16.81
CA ASP A 24 -5.30 -12.97 17.12
C ASP A 24 -6.67 -13.67 17.27
N PRO A 25 -7.05 -14.61 16.38
CA PRO A 25 -6.30 -15.08 15.23
C PRO A 25 -6.33 -14.06 14.07
N VAL A 26 -5.38 -14.17 13.15
CA VAL A 26 -5.47 -13.47 11.85
C VAL A 26 -6.60 -14.12 11.05
N PRO A 27 -7.66 -13.38 10.66
CA PRO A 27 -8.74 -13.95 9.88
C PRO A 27 -8.19 -14.44 8.54
N TRP A 28 -8.30 -15.75 8.30
CA TRP A 28 -7.88 -16.38 7.06
C TRP A 28 -9.09 -16.83 6.26
N ALA A 29 -9.18 -16.36 5.02
CA ALA A 29 -10.18 -16.81 4.06
C ALA A 29 -9.48 -17.69 3.01
N PRO A 30 -9.69 -19.02 3.01
CA PRO A 30 -9.11 -19.87 1.99
C PRO A 30 -9.72 -19.57 0.62
N LEU A 31 -8.90 -19.64 -0.41
CA LEU A 31 -9.34 -19.48 -1.78
C LEU A 31 -10.26 -20.65 -2.17
N ARG A 32 -11.41 -20.34 -2.78
CA ARG A 32 -12.45 -21.34 -3.11
C ARG A 32 -12.51 -21.73 -4.59
N ARG A 33 -11.75 -21.06 -5.45
CA ARG A 33 -11.74 -21.26 -6.90
C ARG A 33 -10.31 -21.09 -7.44
N PRO A 34 -9.99 -21.62 -8.63
CA PRO A 34 -8.72 -21.33 -9.29
C PRO A 34 -8.50 -19.82 -9.47
N LEU A 35 -7.23 -19.37 -9.46
CA LEU A 35 -6.87 -17.96 -9.66
C LEU A 35 -7.36 -17.45 -11.02
N ALA A 36 -7.24 -18.28 -12.06
CA ALA A 36 -7.69 -17.96 -13.42
C ALA A 36 -9.21 -17.67 -13.53
N GLU A 37 -10.00 -18.05 -12.52
CA GLU A 37 -11.46 -17.82 -12.45
C GLU A 37 -11.82 -16.78 -11.37
N SER A 38 -10.83 -16.15 -10.76
CA SER A 38 -11.00 -15.22 -9.65
C SER A 38 -10.84 -13.77 -10.11
N ARG A 39 -11.58 -12.86 -9.48
CA ARG A 39 -11.44 -11.42 -9.62
C ARG A 39 -10.41 -10.93 -8.60
N PHE A 40 -9.46 -10.10 -9.03
CA PHE A 40 -8.38 -9.60 -8.20
C PHE A 40 -8.54 -8.12 -7.93
N ALA A 41 -8.13 -7.69 -6.75
CA ALA A 41 -7.95 -6.30 -6.42
C ALA A 41 -6.54 -6.12 -5.86
N LEU A 42 -5.86 -5.06 -6.31
CA LEU A 42 -4.58 -4.66 -5.74
C LEU A 42 -4.83 -3.65 -4.62
N VAL A 43 -4.34 -3.98 -3.42
CA VAL A 43 -4.42 -3.09 -2.25
C VAL A 43 -3.00 -2.75 -1.82
N SER A 44 -2.71 -1.47 -1.68
CA SER A 44 -1.40 -0.98 -1.25
C SER A 44 -1.55 0.12 -0.21
N SER A 45 -0.63 0.14 0.75
CA SER A 45 -0.45 1.24 1.71
C SER A 45 0.60 2.25 1.25
N ALA A 46 1.04 2.19 0.00
CA ALA A 46 2.07 3.08 -0.56
C ALA A 46 1.65 4.56 -0.66
N GLY A 47 0.38 4.88 -0.39
CA GLY A 47 -0.07 6.28 -0.36
C GLY A 47 -0.17 6.95 -1.73
N PHE A 48 -0.28 6.18 -2.82
CA PHE A 48 -0.54 6.74 -4.14
C PHE A 48 -1.93 7.34 -4.27
N ILE A 49 -2.02 8.42 -5.04
CA ILE A 49 -3.27 9.07 -5.43
C ILE A 49 -3.26 9.41 -6.91
N LEU A 50 -4.44 9.62 -7.48
CA LEU A 50 -4.65 10.16 -8.83
C LEU A 50 -4.88 11.67 -8.82
N PRO A 51 -4.69 12.36 -9.97
CA PRO A 51 -5.05 13.76 -10.12
C PRO A 51 -6.50 14.02 -9.69
N GLY A 52 -6.71 15.03 -8.85
CA GLY A 52 -8.03 15.41 -8.33
C GLY A 52 -8.50 14.63 -7.10
N GLN A 53 -7.78 13.58 -6.67
CA GLN A 53 -8.10 12.90 -5.41
C GLN A 53 -7.57 13.66 -4.19
N GLU A 54 -8.31 13.59 -3.08
CA GLU A 54 -7.89 14.19 -1.81
C GLU A 54 -6.65 13.48 -1.26
N ARG A 55 -5.68 14.24 -0.72
CA ARG A 55 -4.52 13.65 -0.02
C ARG A 55 -4.93 12.96 1.28
N PHE A 56 -4.10 12.03 1.76
CA PHE A 56 -4.30 11.39 3.06
C PHE A 56 -4.03 12.37 4.21
N LYS A 57 -4.84 12.28 5.27
CA LYS A 57 -4.74 13.11 6.46
C LYS A 57 -3.58 12.66 7.32
N VAL A 58 -2.57 13.51 7.44
CA VAL A 58 -1.33 13.16 8.13
C VAL A 58 -1.43 13.29 9.66
N ASN A 59 -2.26 14.19 10.19
CA ASN A 59 -2.28 14.52 11.63
C ASN A 59 -3.40 13.81 12.42
N LEU A 60 -3.76 12.58 12.04
CA LEU A 60 -4.76 11.78 12.73
C LEU A 60 -4.13 10.79 13.71
N ALA A 61 -4.59 10.79 14.96
CA ALA A 61 -4.23 9.76 15.92
C ALA A 61 -4.72 8.39 15.42
N GLY A 62 -3.79 7.45 15.22
CA GLY A 62 -4.07 6.13 14.64
C GLY A 62 -3.98 6.05 13.12
N GLY A 63 -3.67 7.16 12.43
CA GLY A 63 -3.51 7.23 10.98
C GLY A 63 -4.82 7.52 10.22
N ASP A 64 -4.70 7.77 8.92
CA ASP A 64 -5.83 7.89 8.01
C ASP A 64 -6.27 6.49 7.54
N GLY A 65 -7.51 6.11 7.85
CA GLY A 65 -8.10 4.83 7.43
C GLY A 65 -8.93 4.92 6.14
N SER A 66 -8.98 6.07 5.49
CA SER A 66 -9.61 6.21 4.16
C SER A 66 -8.77 5.53 3.08
N PHE A 67 -9.39 5.26 1.93
CA PHE A 67 -8.72 4.69 0.76
C PHE A 67 -8.98 5.54 -0.47
N ARG A 68 -8.20 5.31 -1.54
CA ARG A 68 -8.43 5.88 -2.86
C ARG A 68 -8.61 4.77 -3.86
N GLU A 69 -9.66 4.86 -4.66
CA GLU A 69 -9.90 3.92 -5.75
C GLU A 69 -9.01 4.30 -6.94
N ILE A 70 -8.33 3.30 -7.49
CA ILE A 70 -7.49 3.45 -8.67
C ILE A 70 -8.09 2.49 -9.71
N PRO A 71 -8.71 3.01 -10.80
CA PRO A 71 -9.25 2.19 -11.87
C PRO A 71 -8.19 1.23 -12.44
N SER A 72 -8.59 0.01 -12.78
CA SER A 72 -7.65 -1.03 -13.21
C SER A 72 -7.02 -0.75 -14.58
N ASP A 73 -7.44 0.27 -15.33
CA ASP A 73 -6.89 0.75 -16.60
C ASP A 73 -6.08 2.06 -16.48
N THR A 74 -5.93 2.59 -15.26
CA THR A 74 -5.11 3.77 -14.95
C THR A 74 -3.70 3.71 -15.56
N ASP A 75 -3.27 4.77 -16.24
CA ASP A 75 -1.87 4.96 -16.60
C ASP A 75 -1.04 5.14 -15.32
N VAL A 76 -0.11 4.22 -15.08
CA VAL A 76 0.72 4.18 -13.88
C VAL A 76 1.51 5.48 -13.67
N SER A 77 1.85 6.19 -14.74
CA SER A 77 2.58 7.47 -14.68
C SER A 77 1.77 8.62 -14.06
N LEU A 78 0.45 8.48 -13.96
CA LEU A 78 -0.43 9.44 -13.29
C LEU A 78 -0.44 9.28 -11.77
N LEU A 79 0.09 8.18 -11.25
CA LEU A 79 0.15 7.95 -9.80
C LEU A 79 1.14 8.92 -9.16
N THR A 80 0.63 9.69 -8.22
CA THR A 80 1.42 10.62 -7.42
C THR A 80 1.62 10.06 -6.03
N ASP A 81 2.87 9.99 -5.58
CA ASP A 81 3.18 9.64 -4.20
C ASP A 81 2.70 10.75 -3.23
N ALA A 82 1.81 10.38 -2.32
CA ALA A 82 1.32 11.23 -1.24
C ALA A 82 1.57 10.61 0.15
N HIS A 83 2.49 9.64 0.24
CA HIS A 83 2.85 9.00 1.49
C HIS A 83 3.58 9.99 2.42
N ARG A 84 3.20 9.99 3.71
CA ARG A 84 3.69 10.98 4.68
C ARG A 84 5.01 10.66 5.37
N SER A 85 5.50 9.43 5.23
CA SER A 85 6.72 9.02 5.92
C SER A 85 7.92 9.62 5.22
N GLU A 86 8.89 10.13 5.98
CA GLU A 86 10.20 10.55 5.45
C GLU A 86 11.28 9.51 5.82
N SER A 87 10.87 8.32 6.27
CA SER A 87 11.77 7.30 6.82
C SER A 87 12.43 6.41 5.77
N PHE A 88 12.15 6.61 4.49
CA PHE A 88 12.72 5.86 3.38
C PHE A 88 12.87 6.76 2.16
N ASP A 89 13.62 6.31 1.16
CA ASP A 89 13.81 7.04 -0.09
C ASP A 89 12.63 6.80 -1.06
N HIS A 90 12.01 7.88 -1.50
CA HIS A 90 10.86 7.88 -2.40
C HIS A 90 11.25 7.94 -3.88
N GLU A 91 12.53 8.21 -4.22
CA GLU A 91 12.93 8.36 -5.62
C GLU A 91 12.59 7.14 -6.48
N GLY A 92 12.76 5.94 -5.92
CA GLY A 92 12.45 4.69 -6.62
C GLY A 92 10.98 4.64 -7.07
N MET A 93 10.05 4.89 -6.15
CA MET A 93 8.61 4.83 -6.44
C MET A 93 8.12 6.00 -7.31
N VAL A 94 8.80 7.15 -7.25
CA VAL A 94 8.50 8.28 -8.15
C VAL A 94 8.97 7.97 -9.57
N ARG A 95 10.10 7.28 -9.74
CA ARG A 95 10.61 6.86 -11.06
C ARG A 95 9.83 5.71 -11.67
N ASP A 96 9.41 4.75 -10.84
CA ASP A 96 8.60 3.61 -11.24
C ASP A 96 7.56 3.27 -10.16
N PRO A 97 6.31 3.74 -10.32
CA PRO A 97 5.26 3.46 -9.35
C PRO A 97 4.91 1.96 -9.24
N ASN A 98 5.25 1.13 -10.23
CA ASN A 98 5.05 -0.32 -10.13
C ASN A 98 5.89 -0.95 -9.00
N LEU A 99 6.93 -0.27 -8.48
CA LEU A 99 7.67 -0.75 -7.31
C LEU A 99 6.82 -0.81 -6.03
N ALA A 100 5.76 0.01 -5.93
CA ALA A 100 4.91 0.09 -4.75
C ALA A 100 3.41 -0.11 -5.03
N PHE A 101 3.00 -0.05 -6.30
CA PHE A 101 1.67 -0.41 -6.80
C PHE A 101 1.77 -1.08 -8.18
N PRO A 102 2.10 -2.39 -8.25
CA PRO A 102 2.46 -3.11 -9.48
C PRO A 102 1.25 -3.42 -10.40
N ILE A 103 0.44 -2.42 -10.74
CA ILE A 103 -0.78 -2.61 -11.53
C ILE A 103 -0.49 -3.17 -12.92
N ASP A 104 0.62 -2.78 -13.55
CA ASP A 104 0.98 -3.31 -14.88
C ASP A 104 1.34 -4.79 -14.81
N ARG A 105 2.04 -5.22 -13.74
CA ARG A 105 2.33 -6.65 -13.54
C ARG A 105 1.06 -7.45 -13.30
N VAL A 106 0.09 -6.87 -12.59
CA VAL A 106 -1.21 -7.52 -12.37
C VAL A 106 -2.00 -7.64 -13.68
N ARG A 107 -1.98 -6.61 -14.54
CA ARG A 107 -2.56 -6.68 -15.91
C ARG A 107 -1.87 -7.73 -16.78
N GLU A 108 -0.54 -7.83 -16.72
CA GLU A 108 0.21 -8.87 -17.44
C GLU A 108 -0.20 -10.28 -17.01
N LEU A 109 -0.45 -10.50 -15.71
CA LEU A 109 -0.95 -11.78 -15.19
C LEU A 109 -2.36 -12.10 -15.72
N ALA A 110 -3.23 -11.10 -15.82
CA ALA A 110 -4.57 -11.28 -16.39
C ALA A 110 -4.49 -11.60 -17.89
N ALA A 111 -3.67 -10.85 -18.64
CA ALA A 111 -3.44 -11.08 -20.06
C ALA A 111 -2.85 -12.47 -20.35
N ALA A 112 -2.03 -13.00 -19.44
CA ALA A 112 -1.48 -14.35 -19.51
C ALA A 112 -2.45 -15.46 -19.02
N GLY A 113 -3.69 -15.12 -18.63
CA GLY A 113 -4.67 -16.07 -18.11
C GLY A 113 -4.30 -16.71 -16.77
N ARG A 114 -3.34 -16.12 -16.04
CA ARG A 114 -2.91 -16.61 -14.71
C ARG A 114 -3.91 -16.24 -13.61
N ILE A 115 -4.63 -15.14 -13.83
CA ILE A 115 -5.76 -14.66 -13.03
C ILE A 115 -6.94 -14.35 -13.96
N GLY A 116 -8.15 -14.19 -13.40
CA GLY A 116 -9.36 -13.89 -14.18
C GLY A 116 -9.40 -12.44 -14.67
N GLU A 117 -9.87 -11.53 -13.82
CA GLU A 117 -9.94 -10.09 -14.12
C GLU A 117 -9.48 -9.24 -12.94
N VAL A 118 -9.23 -7.96 -13.20
CA VAL A 118 -8.69 -6.96 -12.26
C VAL A 118 -9.60 -5.75 -12.20
#